data_AF-A0A6J4LJ80-F1
#
_entry.id   AF-A0A6J4LJ80-F1
#
_cell.length_a   1.000
_cell.length_b   1.000
_cell.length_c   1.000
_cell.angle_alpha   90.00
_cell.angle_beta   90.00
_cell.angle_gamma   90.00
#
_symmetry.space_group_name_H-M   'P 1'
#
loop_
_entity.id
_entity.type
_entity.pdbx_description
1 polymer ?
#
loop_
_entity_poly.entity_id
_entity_poly.type
_entity_poly.pdbx_seq_one_letter_code
_entity_poly.pdbx_strand_id
1 'polypeptide(L)'
;HYKSKEALLARLVEWLAEAAAVRERGALVDAPASGAVDRLWGWLADELARGDLRVLVELSAMPAPEVRRATAHAARARLEAAAETVERLFALLGLRPRVPSAMLAGVTTAFVDGLAMDAAIDGAANPRVAFDVFWLALLGLAE
;
A
#
# COMPACT_ATOMS: atom_id res chain seq x y z
N HIS A 1 -15.29 10.88 22.92
CA HIS A 1 -14.10 10.37 23.61
C HIS A 1 -12.76 11.04 23.20
N TYR A 2 -12.71 11.90 22.18
CA TYR A 2 -11.48 12.60 21.78
C TYR A 2 -11.40 14.02 22.36
N LYS A 3 -10.20 14.45 22.77
CA LYS A 3 -9.95 15.75 23.44
C LYS A 3 -9.70 16.91 22.48
N SER A 4 -9.39 16.63 21.21
CA SER A 4 -9.13 17.62 20.16
C SER A 4 -9.37 17.03 18.77
N LYS A 5 -9.42 17.89 17.74
CA LYS A 5 -9.50 17.49 16.33
C LYS A 5 -8.23 16.72 15.93
N GLU A 6 -7.07 17.18 16.38
CA GLU A 6 -5.78 16.58 16.11
C GLU A 6 -5.69 15.16 16.70
N ALA A 7 -6.21 14.96 17.92
CA ALA A 7 -6.27 13.65 18.54
C ALA A 7 -7.21 12.70 17.80
N LEU A 8 -8.34 13.21 17.29
CA LEU A 8 -9.25 12.42 16.44
C LEU A 8 -8.56 12.03 15.12
N LEU A 9 -7.91 12.97 14.44
CA LEU A 9 -7.22 12.72 13.17
C LEU A 9 -6.03 11.78 13.33
N ALA A 10 -5.24 11.93 14.40
CA ALA A 10 -4.15 11.01 14.72
C ALA A 10 -4.68 9.58 14.92
N ARG A 11 -5.79 9.42 15.65
CA ARG A 11 -6.41 8.10 15.85
C ARG A 11 -6.99 7.54 14.55
N LEU A 12 -7.56 8.40 13.70
CA LEU A 12 -8.04 8.00 12.38
C LEU A 12 -6.90 7.46 11.53
N VAL A 13 -5.75 8.15 11.49
CA VAL A 13 -4.55 7.70 10.76
C VAL A 13 -4.11 6.31 11.21
N GLU A 14 -4.00 6.09 12.52
CA GLU A 14 -3.62 4.79 13.07
C GLU A 14 -4.58 3.68 12.64
N TRP A 15 -5.89 3.94 12.77
CA TRP A 15 -6.92 2.97 12.42
C TRP A 15 -6.94 2.64 10.93
N LEU A 16 -6.83 3.66 10.06
CA LEU A 16 -6.77 3.47 8.61
C LEU A 16 -5.53 2.69 8.20
N ALA A 17 -4.37 3.02 8.77
CA ALA A 17 -3.11 2.33 8.46
C ALA A 17 -3.11 0.87 8.91
N GLU A 18 -3.60 0.59 10.12
CA GLU A 18 -3.76 -0.77 10.63
C GLU A 18 -4.71 -1.58 9.75
N ALA A 19 -5.86 -1.00 9.41
CA ALA A 19 -6.86 -1.67 8.56
C ALA A 19 -6.32 -1.95 7.15
N ALA A 20 -5.62 -0.98 6.54
CA ALA A 20 -4.99 -1.16 5.23
C ALA A 20 -3.91 -2.27 5.26
N ALA A 21 -3.05 -2.28 6.28
CA ALA A 21 -2.00 -3.29 6.44
C ALA A 21 -2.57 -4.71 6.69
N VAL A 22 -3.70 -4.83 7.39
CA VAL A 22 -4.40 -6.12 7.56
C VAL A 22 -4.96 -6.61 6.23
N ARG A 23 -5.58 -5.72 5.44
CA ARG A 23 -6.14 -6.08 4.13
C ARG A 23 -5.06 -6.46 3.12
N GLU A 24 -3.94 -5.72 3.11
CA GLU A 24 -2.80 -6.00 2.24
C GLU A 24 -2.22 -7.38 2.49
N ARG A 25 -1.89 -7.69 3.76
CA ARG A 25 -1.38 -9.01 4.14
C ARG A 25 -2.37 -10.12 3.83
N GLY A 26 -3.66 -9.85 4.03
CA GLY A 26 -4.76 -10.77 3.72
C GLY A 26 -4.90 -11.11 2.24
N ALA A 27 -4.42 -10.24 1.32
CA ALA A 27 -4.61 -10.40 -0.12
C ALA A 27 -3.97 -11.68 -0.69
N LEU A 28 -2.85 -12.11 -0.09
CA LEU A 28 -2.02 -13.22 -0.61
C LEU A 28 -1.98 -14.47 0.29
N VAL A 29 -2.73 -14.52 1.40
CA VAL A 29 -2.69 -15.64 2.36
C VAL A 29 -3.01 -16.98 1.66
N ASP A 30 -4.08 -17.02 0.87
CA ASP A 30 -4.57 -18.22 0.17
C ASP A 30 -4.53 -18.09 -1.36
N ALA A 31 -3.65 -17.25 -1.88
CA ALA A 31 -3.55 -17.03 -3.32
C ALA A 31 -2.81 -18.18 -4.02
N PRO A 32 -3.37 -18.78 -5.09
CA PRO A 32 -2.60 -19.68 -5.94
C PRO A 32 -1.56 -18.90 -6.75
N ALA A 33 -0.43 -19.53 -7.08
CA ALA A 33 0.65 -18.90 -7.85
C ALA A 33 0.16 -18.23 -9.15
N SER A 34 -0.69 -18.91 -9.91
CA SER A 34 -1.23 -18.44 -11.19
C SER A 34 -2.15 -17.22 -11.09
N GLY A 35 -2.62 -16.87 -9.89
CA GLY A 35 -3.50 -15.73 -9.65
C GLY A 35 -2.96 -14.72 -8.64
N ALA A 36 -1.71 -14.86 -8.17
CA ALA A 36 -1.18 -14.03 -7.09
C ALA A 36 -1.14 -12.54 -7.46
N VAL A 37 -0.73 -12.21 -8.69
CA VAL A 37 -0.70 -10.83 -9.19
C VAL A 37 -2.11 -10.26 -9.32
N ASP A 38 -3.08 -11.06 -9.78
CA ASP A 38 -4.47 -10.62 -9.90
C ASP A 38 -5.16 -10.46 -8.54
N ARG A 39 -4.80 -11.28 -7.55
CA ARG A 39 -5.24 -11.10 -6.16
C ARG A 39 -4.72 -9.80 -5.57
N LEU A 40 -3.46 -9.49 -5.81
CA LEU A 40 -2.86 -8.24 -5.38
C LEU A 40 -3.51 -7.04 -6.08
N TRP A 41 -3.83 -7.16 -7.36
CA TRP A 41 -4.61 -6.15 -8.07
C TRP A 41 -6.00 -5.96 -7.45
N GLY A 42 -6.72 -7.04 -7.18
CA GLY A 42 -8.04 -6.97 -6.55
C GLY A 42 -8.01 -6.21 -5.23
N TRP A 43 -7.00 -6.47 -4.40
CA TRP A 43 -6.77 -5.69 -3.18
C TRP A 43 -6.52 -4.21 -3.49
N LEU A 44 -5.62 -3.88 -4.42
CA LEU A 44 -5.31 -2.49 -4.72
C LEU A 44 -6.53 -1.75 -5.27
N ALA A 45 -7.27 -2.35 -6.19
CA ALA A 45 -8.49 -1.77 -6.75
C ALA A 45 -9.53 -1.46 -5.65
N ASP A 46 -9.69 -2.38 -4.69
CA ASP A 46 -10.54 -2.18 -3.52
C ASP A 46 -10.04 -1.03 -2.64
N GLU A 47 -8.73 -0.91 -2.41
CA GLU A 47 -8.16 0.20 -1.62
C GLU A 47 -8.32 1.56 -2.29
N LEU A 48 -8.13 1.61 -3.62
CA LEU A 48 -8.36 2.82 -4.41
C LEU A 48 -9.82 3.25 -4.33
N ALA A 49 -10.77 2.31 -4.37
CA ALA A 49 -12.19 2.58 -4.24
C ALA A 49 -12.59 3.04 -2.82
N ARG A 50 -11.95 2.50 -1.77
CA ARG A 50 -12.18 2.94 -0.37
C ARG A 50 -11.67 4.35 -0.13
N GLY A 51 -10.53 4.71 -0.72
CA GLY A 51 -9.89 6.01 -0.55
C GLY A 51 -9.12 6.19 0.77
N ASP A 52 -8.98 5.15 1.58
CA ASP A 52 -8.25 5.18 2.85
C ASP A 52 -6.78 5.60 2.65
N LEU A 53 -6.13 5.06 1.61
CA LEU A 53 -4.74 5.35 1.28
C LEU A 53 -4.56 6.83 0.89
N ARG A 54 -5.50 7.40 0.14
CA ARG A 54 -5.51 8.83 -0.18
C ARG A 54 -5.60 9.69 1.08
N VAL A 55 -6.49 9.33 2.02
CA VAL A 55 -6.62 10.06 3.29
C VAL A 55 -5.32 10.02 4.08
N LEU A 56 -4.61 8.89 4.10
CA LEU A 56 -3.30 8.78 4.75
C LEU A 56 -2.25 9.71 4.11
N VAL A 57 -2.20 9.76 2.77
CA VAL A 57 -1.30 10.66 2.03
C VAL A 57 -1.64 12.12 2.30
N GLU A 58 -2.92 12.51 2.23
CA GLU A 58 -3.37 13.88 2.50
C GLU A 58 -3.05 14.32 3.94
N LEU A 59 -3.31 13.46 4.93
CA LEU A 59 -3.03 13.77 6.34
C LEU A 59 -1.52 13.84 6.64
N SER A 60 -0.67 13.20 5.85
CA SER A 60 0.79 13.30 5.99
C SER A 60 1.31 14.72 5.77
N ALA A 61 0.61 15.52 4.96
CA ALA A 61 0.94 16.92 4.69
C ALA A 61 0.45 17.89 5.78
N MET A 62 -0.34 17.42 6.75
CA MET A 62 -0.94 18.29 7.76
C MET A 62 0.10 18.81 8.76
N PRO A 63 0.17 20.14 9.02
CA PRO A 63 1.14 20.73 9.93
C PRO A 63 0.79 20.56 11.43
N ALA A 64 0.13 19.46 11.83
CA ALA A 64 -0.19 19.15 13.23
C ALA A 64 0.79 18.11 13.83
N PRO A 65 1.51 18.40 14.94
CA PRO A 65 2.53 17.49 15.49
C PRO A 65 2.02 16.08 15.83
N GLU A 66 0.81 15.97 16.39
CA GLU A 66 0.20 14.67 16.72
C GLU A 66 -0.10 13.85 15.47
N VAL A 67 -0.70 14.49 14.47
CA VAL A 67 -1.01 13.86 13.17
C VAL A 67 0.28 13.43 12.47
N ARG A 68 1.33 14.26 12.47
CA ARG A 68 2.64 13.90 11.89
C ARG A 68 3.28 12.68 12.53
N ARG A 69 3.16 12.53 13.87
CA ARG A 69 3.67 11.34 14.55
C ARG A 69 2.87 10.10 14.14
N ALA A 70 1.55 10.22 14.09
CA ALA A 70 0.68 9.13 13.66
C ALA A 70 0.96 8.72 12.20
N THR A 71 1.14 9.69 11.28
CA THR A 71 1.41 9.40 9.86
C THR A 71 2.81 8.82 9.66
N ALA A 72 3.81 9.26 10.43
CA ALA A 72 5.13 8.64 10.41
C ALA A 72 5.11 7.19 10.92
N HIS A 73 4.31 6.89 11.94
CA HIS A 73 4.12 5.52 12.43
C HIS A 73 3.37 4.67 11.39
N ALA A 74 2.28 5.20 10.82
CA ALA A 74 1.52 4.57 9.75
C ALA A 74 2.40 4.24 8.53
N ALA A 75 3.26 5.16 8.10
CA ALA A 75 4.17 4.95 6.98
C ALA A 75 5.13 3.78 7.22
N ARG A 76 5.64 3.61 8.45
CA ARG A 76 6.48 2.47 8.82
C ARG A 76 5.71 1.15 8.80
N ALA A 77 4.52 1.12 9.40
CA ALA A 77 3.68 -0.07 9.41
C ALA A 77 3.28 -0.52 8.00
N ARG A 78 2.99 0.44 7.10
CA ARG A 78 2.72 0.17 5.69
C ARG A 78 3.94 -0.36 4.95
N LEU A 79 5.12 0.20 5.22
CA LEU A 79 6.36 -0.29 4.61
C LEU A 79 6.66 -1.74 5.02
N GLU A 80 6.43 -2.08 6.29
CA GLU A 80 6.56 -3.44 6.81
C GLU A 80 5.56 -4.39 6.14
N ALA A 81 4.28 -4.01 6.06
CA ALA A 81 3.25 -4.80 5.37
C ALA A 81 3.56 -5.00 3.87
N ALA A 82 4.05 -3.96 3.19
CA ALA A 82 4.47 -4.04 1.80
C ALA A 82 5.69 -4.97 1.62
N ALA A 83 6.63 -4.98 2.56
CA ALA A 83 7.78 -5.89 2.51
C ALA A 83 7.34 -7.36 2.64
N GLU A 84 6.46 -7.65 3.59
CA GLU A 84 5.86 -8.99 3.76
C GLU A 84 5.10 -9.42 2.49
N THR A 85 4.36 -8.49 1.90
CA THR A 85 3.54 -8.75 0.69
C THR A 85 4.40 -9.00 -0.54
N VAL A 86 5.45 -8.20 -0.74
CA VAL A 86 6.44 -8.40 -1.81
C VAL A 86 7.11 -9.76 -1.63
N GLU A 87 7.60 -10.08 -0.44
CA GLU A 87 8.26 -11.36 -0.16
C GLU A 87 7.33 -12.55 -0.44
N ARG A 88 6.07 -12.46 0.04
CA ARG A 88 5.04 -13.48 -0.22
C ARG A 88 4.75 -13.65 -1.70
N LEU A 89 4.62 -12.55 -2.45
CA LEU A 89 4.35 -12.61 -3.89
C LEU A 89 5.47 -13.35 -4.63
N PHE A 90 6.73 -12.97 -4.39
CA PHE A 90 7.88 -13.63 -5.02
C PHE A 90 7.92 -15.13 -4.65
N ALA A 91 7.69 -15.46 -3.37
CA ALA A 91 7.63 -16.85 -2.92
C ALA A 91 6.51 -17.66 -3.62
N LEU A 92 5.31 -17.09 -3.77
CA LEU A 92 4.20 -17.74 -4.47
C LEU A 92 4.50 -18.00 -5.95
N LEU A 93 5.26 -17.10 -6.59
CA LEU A 93 5.68 -17.23 -7.98
C LEU A 93 6.91 -18.13 -8.17
N GLY A 94 7.50 -18.63 -7.09
CA GLY A 94 8.73 -19.42 -7.14
C GLY A 94 9.96 -18.60 -7.57
N LEU A 95 9.93 -17.29 -7.34
CA LEU A 95 10.95 -16.33 -7.75
C LEU A 95 11.76 -15.84 -6.55
N ARG A 96 12.97 -15.32 -6.80
CA ARG A 96 13.75 -14.58 -5.79
C ARG A 96 14.05 -13.17 -6.27
N PRO A 97 13.75 -12.12 -5.48
CA PRO A 97 14.07 -10.76 -5.88
C PRO A 97 15.59 -10.54 -5.83
N ARG A 98 16.17 -9.90 -6.86
CA ARG A 98 17.60 -9.52 -6.87
C ARG A 98 17.94 -8.40 -5.89
N VAL A 99 16.93 -7.66 -5.44
CA VAL A 99 17.04 -6.57 -4.48
C VAL A 99 16.28 -6.93 -3.20
N PRO A 100 16.70 -6.45 -2.02
CA PRO A 100 16.01 -6.74 -0.77
C PRO A 100 14.53 -6.34 -0.81
N SER A 101 13.64 -7.19 -0.30
CA SER A 101 12.19 -6.93 -0.26
C SER A 101 11.83 -5.60 0.41
N ALA A 102 12.61 -5.16 1.41
CA ALA A 102 12.41 -3.86 2.05
C ALA A 102 12.63 -2.66 1.10
N MET A 103 13.55 -2.78 0.14
CA MET A 103 13.76 -1.74 -0.87
C MET A 103 12.62 -1.73 -1.88
N LEU A 104 12.20 -2.91 -2.34
CA LEU A 104 11.03 -3.08 -3.20
C LEU A 104 9.74 -2.57 -2.54
N ALA A 105 9.59 -2.77 -1.24
CA ALA A 105 8.46 -2.28 -0.45
C ALA A 105 8.38 -0.75 -0.46
N GLY A 106 9.52 -0.07 -0.38
CA GLY A 106 9.58 1.40 -0.46
C GLY A 106 9.06 1.92 -1.79
N VAL A 107 9.49 1.31 -2.89
CA VAL A 107 9.03 1.67 -4.24
C VAL A 107 7.56 1.31 -4.44
N THR A 108 7.14 0.13 -3.95
CA THR A 108 5.75 -0.34 -4.03
C THR A 108 4.81 0.59 -3.26
N THR A 109 5.18 1.00 -2.06
CA THR A 109 4.41 1.94 -1.25
C THR A 109 4.26 3.29 -1.95
N ALA A 110 5.36 3.84 -2.50
CA ALA A 110 5.33 5.10 -3.23
C ALA A 110 4.46 5.02 -4.51
N PHE A 111 4.54 3.89 -5.22
CA PHE A 111 3.70 3.63 -6.39
C PHE A 111 2.21 3.58 -6.04
N VAL A 112 1.86 2.83 -5.01
CA VAL A 112 0.48 2.72 -4.51
C VAL A 112 -0.06 4.07 -4.03
N ASP A 113 0.75 4.86 -3.32
CA ASP A 113 0.37 6.21 -2.89
C ASP A 113 0.14 7.14 -4.09
N GLY A 114 0.98 7.05 -5.12
CA GLY A 114 0.81 7.76 -6.38
C GLY A 114 -0.52 7.43 -7.05
N LEU A 115 -0.86 6.13 -7.15
CA LEU A 115 -2.15 5.70 -7.71
C LEU A 115 -3.34 6.16 -6.87
N ALA A 116 -3.24 6.14 -5.54
CA ALA A 116 -4.30 6.61 -4.65
C ALA A 116 -4.58 8.11 -4.82
N MET A 117 -3.55 8.91 -5.08
CA MET A 117 -3.68 10.33 -5.40
C MET A 117 -4.24 10.56 -6.81
N ASP A 118 -3.74 9.81 -7.79
CA ASP A 118 -4.15 9.94 -9.20
C ASP A 118 -5.63 9.57 -9.40
N ALA A 119 -6.08 8.47 -8.79
CA ALA A 119 -7.48 8.03 -8.82
C ALA A 119 -8.47 9.08 -8.27
N ALA A 120 -8.00 10.03 -7.46
CA ALA A 120 -8.79 11.13 -6.94
C ALA A 120 -8.88 12.33 -7.89
N ILE A 121 -7.87 12.50 -8.75
CA ILE A 121 -7.73 13.63 -9.67
C ILE A 121 -8.38 13.29 -11.01
N ASP A 122 -8.08 12.11 -11.55
CA ASP A 122 -8.58 11.64 -12.85
C ASP A 122 -9.10 10.20 -12.75
N GLY A 123 -10.39 10.07 -12.44
CA GLY A 123 -11.07 8.78 -12.37
C GLY A 123 -11.24 8.07 -13.72
N ALA A 124 -10.80 8.67 -14.84
CA ALA A 124 -10.84 8.05 -16.16
C ALA A 124 -9.55 7.25 -16.49
N ALA A 125 -8.45 7.49 -15.78
CA ALA A 125 -7.25 6.68 -15.92
C ALA A 125 -7.53 5.23 -15.49
N ASN A 126 -6.95 4.25 -16.19
CA ASN A 126 -7.07 2.85 -15.82
C ASN A 126 -5.86 2.43 -14.96
N PRO A 127 -5.95 2.43 -13.62
CA PRO A 127 -4.84 2.09 -12.73
C PRO A 127 -4.27 0.68 -12.96
N ARG A 128 -5.02 -0.22 -13.62
CA ARG A 128 -4.56 -1.57 -13.95
C ARG A 128 -3.33 -1.55 -14.86
N VAL A 129 -3.29 -0.64 -15.83
CA VAL A 129 -2.18 -0.59 -16.80
C VAL A 129 -0.88 -0.22 -16.09
N ALA A 130 -0.91 0.79 -15.22
CA ALA A 130 0.23 1.17 -14.42
C ALA A 130 0.67 0.04 -13.47
N PHE A 131 -0.30 -0.64 -12.85
CA PHE A 131 -0.04 -1.80 -11.99
C PHE A 131 0.66 -2.94 -12.73
N ASP A 132 0.16 -3.32 -13.91
CA ASP A 132 0.74 -4.40 -14.72
C ASP A 132 2.18 -4.07 -15.14
N VAL A 133 2.42 -2.84 -15.65
CA VAL A 133 3.75 -2.40 -16.04
C VAL A 133 4.71 -2.40 -14.84
N PHE A 134 4.24 -1.91 -13.69
CA PHE A 134 5.02 -1.88 -12.45
C PHE A 134 5.45 -3.28 -12.01
N TRP A 135 4.50 -4.22 -11.90
CA TRP A 135 4.81 -5.58 -11.46
C TRP A 135 5.58 -6.38 -12.49
N LEU A 136 5.33 -6.21 -13.79
CA LEU A 136 6.17 -6.81 -14.83
C LEU A 136 7.62 -6.34 -14.72
N ALA A 137 7.85 -5.05 -14.47
CA ALA A 137 9.19 -4.51 -14.27
C ALA A 137 9.85 -5.10 -13.01
N LEU A 138 9.14 -5.14 -11.87
CA LEU A 138 9.69 -5.70 -10.62
C LEU A 138 9.97 -7.19 -10.71
N LEU A 139 9.06 -7.97 -11.29
CA LEU A 139 9.23 -9.41 -11.48
C LEU A 139 10.32 -9.72 -12.51
N GLY A 140 10.51 -8.84 -13.51
CA GLY A 140 11.64 -8.92 -14.44
C GLY A 140 13.01 -8.75 -13.79
N LEU A 141 13.07 -8.22 -12.56
CA LEU A 141 14.28 -8.15 -11.73
C LEU A 141 14.50 -9.41 -10.88
N ALA A 142 13.73 -10.48 -11.07
CA ALA A 142 13.90 -11.73 -10.33
C ALA A 142 15.02 -12.62 -10.91
N GLU A 143 15.46 -13.58 -10.10
CA GLU A 143 16.20 -14.79 -10.50
C GLU A 143 15.34 -16.04 -10.30
#